data_AF-A0A5F2ANV4-F1
#
_entry.id   AF-A0A5F2ANV4-F1
#
_cell.length_a   1.000
_cell.length_b   1.000
_cell.length_c   1.000
_cell.angle_alpha   90.00
_cell.angle_beta   90.00
_cell.angle_gamma   90.00
#
_symmetry.space_group_name_H-M   'P 1'
#
loop_
_entity.id
_entity.type
_entity.pdbx_description
1 polymer ?
#
loop_
_entity_poly.entity_id
_entity_poly.type
_entity_poly.pdbx_seq_one_letter_code
_entity_poly.pdbx_strand_id
1 'polypeptide(L)'
;MEIYINEHLLDSSLENEKKLGEVFGEINKWVESKGKYLLGCTVDGVEFQASSMNEQGIESANKMEFFVGEEMDFLVSTLNELDLYVDKVGSTLFGRDSLTEKESNELGDGVKWIQNVLNSASNLLHLKLDQIKPMGTGNTVADIVSDLSSNCKSLDNTATIETFLENLRDLKLFIMDLIARTQVLDLDLPTLKEILDTFIANIGGLKEAFVKVNEAYQSGKDEVATELLTQSISQINVLLTSFITLKMRKPELDLAAIAIDGIGFEEKTGELNEILASIAVALEEKDIIRAGDSIEYELPGALDEFLPFLKAIREKIA
;
A
#
# COMPACT_ATOMS: atom_id res chain seq x y z
N MET A 1 33.96 -6.20 -21.16
CA MET A 1 32.92 -6.26 -20.12
C MET A 1 31.59 -6.56 -20.77
N GLU A 2 30.86 -7.54 -20.25
CA GLU A 2 29.48 -7.85 -20.62
C GLU A 2 28.51 -7.20 -19.62
N ILE A 3 27.38 -6.71 -20.13
CA ILE A 3 26.36 -6.07 -19.30
C ILE A 3 25.10 -6.91 -19.34
N TYR A 4 24.58 -7.26 -18.18
CA TYR A 4 23.34 -8.02 -18.04
C TYR A 4 22.30 -7.18 -17.31
N ILE A 5 21.03 -7.30 -17.73
CA ILE A 5 19.86 -6.78 -17.02
C ILE A 5 18.93 -7.95 -16.73
N ASN A 6 18.69 -8.25 -15.45
CA ASN A 6 17.86 -9.39 -15.01
C ASN A 6 18.22 -10.70 -15.77
N GLU A 7 19.50 -11.08 -15.73
CA GLU A 7 20.07 -12.26 -16.41
C GLU A 7 20.07 -12.22 -17.95
N HIS A 8 19.52 -11.19 -18.57
CA HIS A 8 19.55 -11.01 -20.03
C HIS A 8 20.75 -10.16 -20.45
N LEU A 9 21.56 -10.68 -21.37
CA LEU A 9 22.67 -9.92 -21.97
C LEU A 9 22.10 -8.72 -22.73
N LEU A 10 22.59 -7.52 -22.39
CA LEU A 10 22.24 -6.29 -23.06
C LEU A 10 23.00 -6.21 -24.39
N ASP A 11 22.27 -6.22 -25.50
CA ASP A 11 22.84 -6.27 -26.87
C ASP A 11 23.48 -4.93 -27.31
N SER A 12 23.51 -3.92 -26.43
CA SER A 12 24.07 -2.60 -26.74
C SER A 12 25.58 -2.56 -26.51
N SER A 13 26.32 -2.15 -27.53
CA SER A 13 27.73 -1.77 -27.40
C SER A 13 27.87 -0.52 -26.53
N LEU A 14 28.79 -0.55 -25.56
CA LEU A 14 29.27 0.65 -24.85
C LEU A 14 29.76 1.67 -25.89
N GLU A 15 29.09 2.82 -25.99
CA GLU A 15 29.38 3.78 -27.05
C GLU A 15 30.48 4.76 -26.63
N ASN A 16 30.55 5.16 -25.35
CA ASN A 16 31.50 6.18 -24.87
C ASN A 16 32.03 5.97 -23.45
N GLU A 17 31.48 5.02 -22.69
CA GLU A 17 31.79 4.82 -21.28
C GLU A 17 33.16 4.14 -21.11
N LYS A 18 34.01 4.71 -20.25
CA LYS A 18 35.35 4.18 -19.93
C LYS A 18 35.45 3.71 -18.50
N LYS A 19 34.54 4.14 -17.63
CA LYS A 19 34.53 3.80 -16.21
C LYS A 19 33.27 3.04 -15.82
N LEU A 20 33.38 2.17 -14.83
CA LEU A 20 32.23 1.44 -14.27
C LEU A 20 31.13 2.39 -13.77
N GLY A 21 31.53 3.54 -13.21
CA GLY A 21 30.62 4.60 -12.79
C GLY A 21 29.78 5.21 -13.91
N GLU A 22 30.38 5.38 -15.09
CA GLU A 22 29.71 5.95 -16.27
C GLU A 22 28.68 4.94 -16.80
N VAL A 23 29.06 3.66 -16.87
CA VAL A 23 28.14 2.57 -17.25
C VAL A 23 26.97 2.48 -16.27
N PHE A 24 27.22 2.53 -14.96
CA PHE A 24 26.17 2.54 -13.95
C PHE A 24 25.21 3.72 -14.15
N GLY A 25 25.75 4.93 -14.36
CA GLY A 25 24.96 6.14 -14.55
C GLY A 25 24.07 6.11 -15.80
N GLU A 26 24.58 5.64 -16.93
CA GLU A 26 23.82 5.58 -18.19
C GLU A 26 22.75 4.48 -18.14
N ILE A 27 23.05 3.31 -17.58
CA ILE A 27 22.04 2.26 -17.38
C ILE A 27 20.96 2.75 -16.41
N ASN A 28 21.31 3.43 -15.31
CA ASN A 28 20.31 3.97 -14.38
C ASN A 28 19.36 4.97 -15.07
N LYS A 29 19.88 5.92 -15.86
CA LYS A 29 19.05 6.85 -16.64
C LYS A 29 18.16 6.13 -17.65
N TRP A 30 18.68 5.11 -18.32
CA TRP A 30 17.91 4.32 -19.29
C TRP A 30 16.78 3.54 -18.60
N VAL A 31 17.06 2.95 -17.43
CA VAL A 31 16.09 2.25 -16.58
C VAL A 31 14.98 3.22 -16.15
N GLU A 32 15.32 4.39 -15.61
CA GLU A 32 14.37 5.43 -15.22
C GLU A 32 13.52 5.92 -16.40
N SER A 33 14.12 6.10 -17.59
CA SER A 33 13.40 6.54 -18.80
C SER A 33 12.32 5.56 -19.27
N LYS A 34 12.37 4.31 -18.78
CA LYS A 34 11.40 3.25 -19.07
C LYS A 34 10.39 3.03 -17.95
N GLY A 35 10.36 3.90 -16.94
CA GLY A 35 9.50 3.74 -15.76
C GLY A 35 9.87 2.47 -14.98
N LYS A 36 11.17 2.28 -14.74
CA LYS A 36 11.71 1.16 -13.95
C LYS A 36 12.76 1.74 -12.99
N TYR A 37 13.14 0.96 -11.97
CA TYR A 37 14.20 1.36 -11.04
C TYR A 37 15.29 0.32 -10.93
N LEU A 38 16.51 0.79 -10.69
CA LEU A 38 17.63 -0.08 -10.43
C LEU A 38 17.61 -0.54 -8.97
N LEU A 39 17.40 -1.83 -8.74
CA LEU A 39 17.42 -2.47 -7.42
C LEU A 39 18.84 -2.69 -6.90
N GLY A 40 19.78 -2.91 -7.82
CA GLY A 40 21.16 -3.15 -7.46
C GLY A 40 22.03 -3.39 -8.68
N CYS A 41 23.33 -3.38 -8.46
CA CYS A 41 24.31 -3.71 -9.47
C CYS A 41 25.41 -4.56 -8.84
N THR A 42 25.85 -5.61 -9.53
CA THR A 42 27.05 -6.36 -9.15
C THR A 42 28.08 -6.28 -10.27
N VAL A 43 29.35 -6.29 -9.89
CA VAL A 43 30.51 -6.35 -10.79
C VAL A 43 31.27 -7.61 -10.43
N ASP A 44 31.33 -8.57 -11.36
CA ASP A 44 31.91 -9.90 -11.15
C ASP A 44 31.42 -10.60 -9.85
N GLY A 45 30.12 -10.43 -9.54
CA GLY A 45 29.47 -11.02 -8.36
C GLY A 45 29.64 -10.24 -7.06
N VAL A 46 30.33 -9.09 -7.07
CA VAL A 46 30.48 -8.20 -5.90
C VAL A 46 29.58 -6.98 -6.08
N GLU A 47 28.85 -6.59 -5.03
CA GLU A 47 27.98 -5.42 -5.06
C GLU A 47 28.74 -4.13 -5.43
N PHE A 48 28.15 -3.35 -6.34
CA PHE A 48 28.74 -2.12 -6.82
C PHE A 48 28.78 -1.06 -5.72
N GLN A 49 29.98 -0.59 -5.39
CA GLN A 49 30.16 0.49 -4.41
C GLN A 49 30.73 1.74 -5.07
N ALA A 50 29.91 2.79 -5.14
CA ALA A 50 30.31 4.06 -5.76
C ALA A 50 31.56 4.70 -5.11
N SER A 51 31.80 4.45 -3.83
CA SER A 51 32.99 4.97 -3.13
C SER A 51 34.32 4.36 -3.61
N SER A 52 34.30 3.17 -4.19
CA SER A 52 35.52 2.41 -4.53
C SER A 52 35.59 1.98 -6.00
N MET A 53 34.46 1.85 -6.68
CA MET A 53 34.36 1.29 -8.04
C MET A 53 34.09 2.33 -9.12
N ASN A 54 33.63 3.53 -8.75
CA ASN A 54 33.19 4.55 -9.70
C ASN A 54 34.30 5.03 -10.66
N GLU A 55 35.56 5.06 -10.20
CA GLU A 55 36.71 5.46 -11.01
C GLU A 55 37.42 4.30 -11.74
N GLN A 56 37.03 3.05 -11.46
CA GLN A 56 37.67 1.89 -12.09
C GLN A 56 37.33 1.82 -13.57
N GLY A 57 38.32 1.45 -14.39
CA GLY A 57 38.16 1.30 -15.83
C GLY A 57 37.30 0.08 -16.16
N ILE A 58 36.52 0.14 -17.24
CA ILE A 58 35.67 -0.99 -17.66
C ILE A 58 36.47 -2.26 -17.97
N GLU A 59 37.75 -2.14 -18.30
CA GLU A 59 38.66 -3.28 -18.48
C GLU A 59 38.93 -4.08 -17.20
N SER A 60 38.65 -3.54 -16.00
CA SER A 60 38.86 -4.25 -14.74
C SER A 60 37.75 -5.23 -14.38
N ALA A 61 36.67 -5.26 -15.15
CA ALA A 61 35.49 -6.09 -14.90
C ALA A 61 35.13 -6.93 -16.12
N ASN A 62 34.81 -8.20 -15.88
CA ASN A 62 34.34 -9.08 -16.95
C ASN A 62 32.83 -8.95 -17.15
N LYS A 63 32.09 -8.87 -16.05
CA LYS A 63 30.63 -8.87 -16.03
C LYS A 63 30.11 -7.77 -15.10
N MET A 64 29.10 -7.03 -15.57
CA MET A 64 28.32 -6.10 -14.77
C MET A 64 26.85 -6.50 -14.88
N GLU A 65 26.22 -6.84 -13.76
CA GLU A 65 24.83 -7.30 -13.71
C GLU A 65 23.98 -6.27 -12.98
N PHE A 66 22.98 -5.76 -13.68
CA PHE A 66 22.00 -4.83 -13.17
C PHE A 66 20.72 -5.60 -12.84
N PHE A 67 20.26 -5.42 -11.61
CA PHE A 67 18.96 -5.90 -11.15
C PHE A 67 18.00 -4.74 -11.28
N VAL A 68 17.04 -4.85 -12.19
CA VAL A 68 16.06 -3.81 -12.47
C VAL A 68 14.71 -4.32 -12.02
N GLY A 69 14.15 -3.64 -11.03
CA GLY A 69 12.82 -3.90 -10.51
C GLY A 69 11.80 -3.08 -11.28
N GLU A 70 10.56 -3.55 -11.26
CA GLU A 70 9.44 -2.69 -11.60
C GLU A 70 9.23 -1.67 -10.47
N GLU A 71 8.65 -0.52 -10.78
CA GLU A 71 8.40 0.53 -9.78
C GLU A 71 7.59 0.03 -8.58
N MET A 72 6.79 -1.01 -8.81
CA MET A 72 5.94 -1.64 -7.81
C MET A 72 6.70 -2.50 -6.80
N ASP A 73 7.73 -3.26 -7.20
CA ASP A 73 8.50 -4.10 -6.27
C ASP A 73 9.25 -3.26 -5.24
N PHE A 74 9.90 -2.20 -5.71
CA PHE A 74 10.61 -1.26 -4.86
C PHE A 74 9.64 -0.49 -3.94
N LEU A 75 8.48 -0.09 -4.48
CA LEU A 75 7.43 0.54 -3.69
C LEU A 75 6.97 -0.40 -2.56
N VAL A 76 6.65 -1.66 -2.86
CA VAL A 76 6.19 -2.64 -1.86
C VAL A 76 7.25 -2.86 -0.78
N SER A 77 8.53 -3.00 -1.16
CA SER A 77 9.62 -3.14 -0.18
C SER A 77 9.71 -1.91 0.73
N THR A 78 9.66 -0.71 0.16
CA THR A 78 9.75 0.55 0.91
C THR A 78 8.54 0.75 1.83
N LEU A 79 7.34 0.36 1.39
CA LEU A 79 6.14 0.42 2.21
C LEU A 79 6.19 -0.56 3.38
N ASN A 80 6.76 -1.76 3.20
CA ASN A 80 6.99 -2.70 4.31
C ASN A 80 8.01 -2.16 5.33
N GLU A 81 9.08 -1.51 4.87
CA GLU A 81 10.01 -0.83 5.78
C GLU A 81 9.33 0.30 6.54
N LEU A 82 8.45 1.04 5.87
CA LEU A 82 7.65 2.10 6.47
C LEU A 82 6.71 1.55 7.56
N ASP A 83 6.01 0.45 7.30
CA ASP A 83 5.16 -0.24 8.28
C ASP A 83 5.95 -0.67 9.52
N LEU A 84 7.09 -1.33 9.32
CA LEU A 84 7.99 -1.74 10.42
C LEU A 84 8.50 -0.55 11.24
N TYR A 85 8.81 0.56 10.58
CA TYR A 85 9.25 1.78 11.25
C TYR A 85 8.12 2.39 12.09
N VAL A 86 6.92 2.51 11.53
CA VAL A 86 5.73 3.01 12.23
C VAL A 86 5.43 2.17 13.47
N ASP A 87 5.54 0.85 13.35
CA ASP A 87 5.40 -0.07 14.49
C ASP A 87 6.46 0.10 15.56
N LYS A 88 7.71 0.32 15.15
CA LYS A 88 8.80 0.58 16.08
C LYS A 88 8.58 1.90 16.83
N VAL A 89 8.10 2.95 16.15
CA VAL A 89 7.78 4.22 16.81
C VAL A 89 6.62 4.02 17.79
N GLY A 90 5.53 3.38 17.35
CA GLY A 90 4.36 3.13 18.19
C GLY A 90 4.70 2.36 19.47
N SER A 91 5.41 1.23 19.32
CA SER A 91 5.86 0.42 20.45
C SER A 91 6.86 1.12 21.38
N THR A 92 7.71 2.01 20.85
CA THR A 92 8.68 2.77 21.65
C THR A 92 8.01 3.87 22.47
N LEU A 93 6.99 4.52 21.91
CA LEU A 93 6.27 5.62 22.55
C LEU A 93 5.18 5.14 23.51
N PHE A 94 4.68 3.91 23.34
CA PHE A 94 3.62 3.38 24.19
C PHE A 94 4.00 3.38 25.68
N GLY A 95 3.19 4.04 26.50
CA GLY A 95 3.40 4.16 27.94
C GLY A 95 4.53 5.11 28.36
N ARG A 96 5.07 5.91 27.45
CA ARG A 96 6.02 6.98 27.78
C ARG A 96 5.31 8.27 28.18
N ASP A 97 5.95 9.03 29.07
CA ASP A 97 5.46 10.33 29.51
C ASP A 97 6.09 11.50 28.74
N SER A 98 7.30 11.34 28.19
CA SER A 98 8.00 12.38 27.42
C SER A 98 9.15 11.80 26.60
N LEU A 99 9.68 12.60 25.67
CA LEU A 99 10.93 12.33 24.95
C LEU A 99 12.03 13.32 25.34
N THR A 100 13.27 12.86 25.28
CA THR A 100 14.44 13.74 25.34
C THR A 100 14.60 14.51 24.03
N GLU A 101 15.29 15.66 24.06
CA GLU A 101 15.57 16.47 22.85
C GLU A 101 16.24 15.66 21.74
N LYS A 102 17.15 14.74 22.11
CA LYS A 102 17.80 13.85 21.15
C LYS A 102 16.78 12.92 20.47
N GLU A 103 15.93 12.26 21.25
CA GLU A 103 14.92 11.34 20.73
C GLU A 103 13.88 12.08 19.86
N SER A 104 13.47 13.29 20.26
CA SER A 104 12.56 14.12 19.47
C SER A 104 13.16 14.53 18.12
N ASN A 105 14.47 14.80 18.06
CA ASN A 105 15.15 15.09 16.81
C ASN A 105 15.25 13.84 15.91
N GLU A 106 15.60 12.69 16.49
CA GLU A 106 15.65 11.40 15.76
C GLU A 106 14.26 11.03 15.20
N LEU A 107 13.20 11.18 16.01
CA LEU A 107 11.83 10.99 15.57
C LEU A 107 11.46 11.95 14.44
N GLY A 108 11.86 13.22 14.54
CA GLY A 108 11.59 14.22 13.50
C GLY A 108 12.23 13.88 12.16
N ASP A 109 13.43 13.30 12.13
CA ASP A 109 14.04 12.81 10.88
C ASP A 109 13.31 11.58 10.34
N GLY A 110 12.84 10.70 11.22
CA GLY A 110 11.99 9.58 10.83
C GLY A 110 10.64 10.00 10.25
N VAL A 111 9.98 11.02 10.82
CA VAL A 111 8.72 11.56 10.28
C VAL A 111 8.92 12.20 8.89
N LYS A 112 10.06 12.87 8.65
CA LYS A 112 10.40 13.34 7.29
C LYS A 112 10.56 12.17 6.31
N TRP A 113 11.18 11.08 6.75
CA TRP A 113 11.32 9.89 5.92
C TRP A 113 9.96 9.26 5.59
N ILE A 114 9.05 9.14 6.57
CA ILE A 114 7.64 8.77 6.35
C ILE A 114 7.03 9.63 5.23
N GLN A 115 7.11 10.96 5.36
CA GLN A 115 6.54 11.89 4.38
C GLN A 115 7.12 11.68 2.98
N ASN A 116 8.43 11.46 2.85
CA ASN A 116 9.08 11.22 1.56
C ASN A 116 8.59 9.92 0.90
N VAL A 117 8.48 8.82 1.66
CA VAL A 117 7.99 7.54 1.14
C VAL A 117 6.55 7.67 0.65
N LEU A 118 5.68 8.31 1.44
CA LEU A 118 4.27 8.50 1.08
C LEU A 118 4.09 9.40 -0.15
N ASN A 119 4.91 10.46 -0.28
CA ASN A 119 4.90 11.31 -1.48
C ASN A 119 5.33 10.53 -2.73
N SER A 120 6.37 9.70 -2.63
CA SER A 120 6.80 8.83 -3.72
C SER A 120 5.70 7.85 -4.12
N ALA A 121 5.09 7.18 -3.14
CA ALA A 121 3.95 6.27 -3.37
C ALA A 121 2.77 7.00 -4.03
N SER A 122 2.45 8.20 -3.56
CA SER A 122 1.36 9.02 -4.10
C SER A 122 1.60 9.42 -5.54
N ASN A 123 2.83 9.78 -5.90
CA ASN A 123 3.16 10.15 -7.28
C ASN A 123 3.08 8.95 -8.21
N LEU A 124 3.65 7.81 -7.79
CA LEU A 124 3.68 6.58 -8.57
C LEU A 124 2.27 6.01 -8.81
N LEU A 125 1.43 6.02 -7.78
CA LEU A 125 0.07 5.46 -7.83
C LEU A 125 -1.01 6.51 -8.14
N HIS A 126 -0.62 7.76 -8.40
CA HIS A 126 -1.52 8.90 -8.59
C HIS A 126 -2.56 9.08 -7.48
N LEU A 127 -2.16 8.84 -6.23
CA LEU A 127 -3.02 9.03 -5.07
C LEU A 127 -3.19 10.52 -4.77
N LYS A 128 -4.31 10.86 -4.14
CA LYS A 128 -4.60 12.19 -3.61
C LYS A 128 -4.68 12.09 -2.10
N LEU A 129 -3.53 12.23 -1.43
CA LEU A 129 -3.42 12.03 0.03
C LEU A 129 -4.29 13.01 0.84
N ASP A 130 -4.65 14.15 0.26
CA ASP A 130 -5.58 15.16 0.79
C ASP A 130 -7.07 14.78 0.63
N GLN A 131 -7.35 13.64 0.00
CA GLN A 131 -8.71 13.12 -0.20
C GLN A 131 -8.89 11.72 0.40
N ILE A 132 -7.80 11.08 0.83
CA ILE A 132 -7.84 9.76 1.43
C ILE A 132 -7.94 9.91 2.93
N LYS A 133 -9.02 9.37 3.51
CA LYS A 133 -9.24 9.32 4.95
C LYS A 133 -9.11 7.87 5.42
N PRO A 134 -8.05 7.53 6.18
CA PRO A 134 -7.97 6.24 6.84
C PRO A 134 -9.10 6.09 7.86
N MET A 135 -9.48 4.86 8.19
CA MET A 135 -10.42 4.63 9.30
C MET A 135 -9.79 5.10 10.61
N GLY A 136 -10.49 5.93 11.38
CA GLY A 136 -9.96 6.50 12.63
C GLY A 136 -10.51 7.89 12.94
N THR A 137 -9.60 8.85 13.10
CA THR A 137 -9.90 10.24 13.52
C THR A 137 -10.67 11.09 12.50
N GLY A 138 -10.80 10.62 11.25
CA GLY A 138 -11.45 11.35 10.16
C GLY A 138 -10.54 12.34 9.42
N ASN A 139 -9.29 12.47 9.85
CA ASN A 139 -8.26 13.26 9.18
C ASN A 139 -7.84 12.62 7.87
N THR A 140 -7.43 13.44 6.90
CA THR A 140 -6.83 12.92 5.67
C THR A 140 -5.40 12.44 5.92
N VAL A 141 -4.86 11.58 5.05
CA VAL A 141 -3.45 11.16 5.14
C VAL A 141 -2.51 12.37 5.13
N ALA A 142 -2.82 13.40 4.33
CA ALA A 142 -2.05 14.64 4.31
C ALA A 142 -2.08 15.38 5.66
N ASP A 143 -3.25 15.48 6.30
CA ASP A 143 -3.41 16.11 7.61
C ASP A 143 -2.65 15.32 8.69
N ILE A 144 -2.79 14.00 8.71
CA ILE A 144 -2.10 13.10 9.65
C ILE A 144 -0.58 13.30 9.57
N VAL A 145 -0.01 13.28 8.37
CA VAL A 145 1.45 13.47 8.18
C VAL A 145 1.89 14.88 8.59
N SER A 146 1.07 15.90 8.30
CA SER A 146 1.32 17.28 8.73
C SER A 146 1.34 17.41 10.25
N ASP A 147 0.40 16.77 10.94
CA ASP A 147 0.30 16.78 12.40
C ASP A 147 1.45 16.02 13.05
N LEU A 148 1.82 14.85 12.53
CA LEU A 148 3.01 14.12 13.00
C LEU A 148 4.27 14.97 12.86
N SER A 149 4.44 15.64 11.72
CA SER A 149 5.60 16.49 11.45
C SER A 149 5.67 17.70 12.39
N SER A 150 4.52 18.32 12.65
CA SER A 150 4.42 19.51 13.50
C SER A 150 4.62 19.19 14.98
N ASN A 151 4.12 18.03 15.43
CA ASN A 151 4.06 17.69 16.86
C ASN A 151 5.21 16.80 17.35
N CYS A 152 6.02 16.19 16.45
CA CYS A 152 7.11 15.28 16.84
C CYS A 152 8.17 15.90 17.77
N LYS A 153 8.27 17.23 17.82
CA LYS A 153 9.22 17.98 18.67
C LYS A 153 8.64 18.39 20.03
N SER A 154 7.33 18.27 20.22
CA SER A 154 6.60 18.75 21.40
C SER A 154 5.92 17.60 22.14
N LEU A 155 6.58 16.44 22.21
CA LEU A 155 6.12 15.25 22.93
C LEU A 155 6.67 15.28 24.37
N ASP A 156 6.26 16.28 25.14
CA ASP A 156 6.76 16.58 26.49
C ASP A 156 5.85 16.07 27.61
N ASN A 157 4.68 15.55 27.27
CA ASN A 157 3.72 14.97 28.21
C ASN A 157 2.90 13.83 27.58
N THR A 158 2.24 13.04 28.43
CA THR A 158 1.44 11.88 28.03
C THR A 158 0.35 12.23 27.02
N ALA A 159 -0.37 13.35 27.17
CA ALA A 159 -1.46 13.72 26.27
C ALA A 159 -0.97 14.05 24.84
N THR A 160 0.19 14.70 24.72
CA THR A 160 0.81 14.95 23.41
C THR A 160 1.30 13.66 22.75
N ILE A 161 1.80 12.70 23.53
CA ILE A 161 2.20 11.37 23.05
C ILE A 161 0.98 10.57 22.60
N GLU A 162 -0.11 10.58 23.37
CA GLU A 162 -1.36 9.90 23.01
C GLU A 162 -1.92 10.41 21.68
N THR A 163 -2.04 11.74 21.52
CA THR A 163 -2.47 12.33 20.23
C THR A 163 -1.54 11.95 19.07
N PHE A 164 -0.23 11.92 19.30
CA PHE A 164 0.73 11.48 18.28
C PHE A 164 0.55 10.00 17.91
N LEU A 165 0.30 9.14 18.90
CA LEU A 165 0.04 7.72 18.71
C LEU A 165 -1.28 7.45 17.98
N GLU A 166 -2.32 8.26 18.20
CA GLU A 166 -3.59 8.19 17.44
C GLU A 166 -3.34 8.46 15.95
N ASN A 167 -2.65 9.56 15.62
CA ASN A 167 -2.28 9.87 14.23
C ASN A 167 -1.37 8.80 13.61
N LEU A 168 -0.43 8.25 14.39
CA LEU A 168 0.46 7.19 13.93
C LEU A 168 -0.30 5.89 13.65
N ARG A 169 -1.33 5.59 14.45
CA ARG A 169 -2.22 4.43 14.25
C ARG A 169 -3.04 4.58 12.97
N ASP A 170 -3.66 5.71 12.75
CA ASP A 170 -4.43 5.98 11.53
C ASP A 170 -3.54 5.88 10.28
N LEU A 171 -2.31 6.41 10.38
CA LEU A 171 -1.32 6.27 9.33
C LEU A 171 -0.93 4.80 9.09
N LYS A 172 -0.76 4.01 10.14
CA LYS A 172 -0.46 2.58 10.03
C LYS A 172 -1.57 1.86 9.26
N LEU A 173 -2.83 2.11 9.60
CA LEU A 173 -3.99 1.50 8.93
C LEU A 173 -3.99 1.82 7.43
N PHE A 174 -3.63 3.05 7.04
CA PHE A 174 -3.44 3.41 5.64
C PHE A 174 -2.29 2.67 4.97
N ILE A 175 -1.12 2.60 5.62
CA ILE A 175 0.05 1.89 5.07
C ILE A 175 -0.26 0.43 4.82
N MET A 176 -0.93 -0.24 5.78
CA MET A 176 -1.34 -1.63 5.64
C MET A 176 -2.30 -1.83 4.45
N ASP A 177 -3.31 -0.97 4.29
CA ASP A 177 -4.20 -1.02 3.13
C ASP A 177 -3.43 -0.80 1.81
N LEU A 178 -2.50 0.16 1.80
CA LEU A 178 -1.70 0.47 0.62
C LEU A 178 -0.77 -0.69 0.23
N ILE A 179 -0.13 -1.35 1.19
CA ILE A 179 0.68 -2.56 0.95
C ILE A 179 -0.19 -3.66 0.35
N ALA A 180 -1.35 -3.94 0.95
CA ALA A 180 -2.24 -4.99 0.47
C ALA A 180 -2.68 -4.75 -0.98
N ARG A 181 -3.00 -3.50 -1.33
CA ARG A 181 -3.42 -3.14 -2.69
C ARG A 181 -2.27 -3.17 -3.70
N THR A 182 -1.09 -2.69 -3.32
CA THR A 182 0.08 -2.67 -4.22
C THR A 182 0.56 -4.07 -4.56
N GLN A 183 0.51 -5.01 -3.60
CA GLN A 183 0.81 -6.43 -3.85
C GLN A 183 -0.11 -7.06 -4.91
N VAL A 184 -1.35 -6.60 -5.02
CA VAL A 184 -2.32 -7.15 -5.99
C VAL A 184 -2.00 -6.72 -7.42
N LEU A 185 -1.44 -5.52 -7.61
CA LEU A 185 -1.24 -4.91 -8.92
C LEU A 185 -0.26 -5.66 -9.83
N ASP A 186 0.65 -6.45 -9.25
CA ASP A 186 1.61 -7.26 -10.03
C ASP A 186 1.19 -8.73 -10.19
N LEU A 187 0.05 -9.16 -9.63
CA LEU A 187 -0.33 -10.56 -9.66
C LEU A 187 -0.67 -11.09 -11.07
N ASP A 188 -0.42 -12.39 -11.25
CA ASP A 188 -0.80 -13.14 -12.44
C ASP A 188 -2.27 -13.61 -12.38
N LEU A 189 -2.79 -14.07 -13.53
CA LEU A 189 -4.19 -14.52 -13.63
C LEU A 189 -4.53 -15.70 -12.70
N PRO A 190 -3.69 -16.74 -12.55
CA PRO A 190 -3.93 -17.81 -11.57
C PRO A 190 -4.08 -17.30 -10.14
N THR A 191 -3.20 -16.40 -9.70
CA THR A 191 -3.24 -15.87 -8.33
C THR A 191 -4.45 -14.95 -8.13
N LEU A 192 -4.79 -14.11 -9.12
CA LEU A 192 -6.01 -13.29 -9.08
C LEU A 192 -7.29 -14.16 -8.99
N LYS A 193 -7.30 -15.31 -9.67
CA LYS A 193 -8.39 -16.28 -9.55
C LYS A 193 -8.46 -16.88 -8.15
N GLU A 194 -7.33 -17.24 -7.55
CA GLU A 194 -7.26 -17.77 -6.19
C GLU A 194 -7.75 -16.76 -5.14
N ILE A 195 -7.43 -15.48 -5.30
CA ILE A 195 -7.97 -14.40 -4.46
C ILE A 195 -9.50 -14.37 -4.56
N LEU A 196 -10.04 -14.45 -5.79
CA LEU A 196 -11.48 -14.47 -6.02
C LEU A 196 -12.15 -15.69 -5.38
N ASP A 197 -11.57 -16.88 -5.56
CA ASP A 197 -12.06 -18.13 -4.97
C ASP A 197 -12.03 -18.09 -3.43
N THR A 198 -10.95 -17.56 -2.85
CA THR A 198 -10.81 -17.39 -1.41
C THR A 198 -11.85 -16.41 -0.87
N PHE A 199 -12.06 -15.28 -1.53
CA PHE A 199 -13.07 -14.30 -1.13
C PHE A 199 -14.48 -14.90 -1.19
N ILE A 200 -14.82 -15.59 -2.29
CA ILE A 200 -16.11 -16.28 -2.47
C ILE A 200 -16.34 -17.31 -1.35
N ALA A 201 -15.32 -18.09 -0.99
CA ALA A 201 -15.42 -19.11 0.04
C ALA A 201 -15.55 -18.51 1.45
N ASN A 202 -14.88 -17.40 1.73
CA ASN A 202 -14.79 -16.78 3.05
C ASN A 202 -15.76 -15.61 3.27
N ILE A 203 -16.64 -15.29 2.31
CA ILE A 203 -17.57 -14.17 2.43
C ILE A 203 -18.44 -14.23 3.70
N GLY A 204 -18.81 -15.44 4.14
CA GLY A 204 -19.53 -15.63 5.41
C GLY A 204 -18.70 -15.21 6.62
N GLY A 205 -17.42 -15.57 6.66
CA GLY A 205 -16.49 -15.16 7.73
C GLY A 205 -16.23 -13.65 7.73
N LEU A 206 -16.19 -13.02 6.56
CA LEU A 206 -16.09 -11.55 6.44
C LEU A 206 -17.34 -10.87 7.03
N LYS A 207 -18.54 -11.39 6.75
CA LYS A 207 -19.78 -10.88 7.36
C LYS A 207 -19.78 -11.05 8.88
N GLU A 208 -19.32 -12.19 9.40
CA GLU A 208 -19.15 -12.39 10.85
C GLU A 208 -18.13 -11.42 11.47
N ALA A 209 -17.08 -11.04 10.72
CA ALA A 209 -16.12 -10.05 11.17
C ALA A 209 -16.79 -8.67 11.37
N PHE A 210 -17.68 -8.26 10.46
CA PHE A 210 -18.46 -7.02 10.61
C PHE A 210 -19.40 -7.04 11.82
N VAL A 211 -20.01 -8.19 12.14
CA VAL A 211 -20.80 -8.32 13.38
C VAL A 211 -19.91 -8.06 14.61
N LYS A 212 -18.70 -8.61 14.64
CA LYS A 212 -17.75 -8.39 15.74
C LYS A 212 -17.28 -6.93 15.84
N VAL A 213 -17.18 -6.22 14.73
CA VAL A 213 -16.90 -4.77 14.74
C VAL A 213 -18.00 -4.04 15.50
N ASN A 214 -19.27 -4.30 15.18
CA ASN A 214 -20.40 -3.66 15.84
C ASN A 214 -20.47 -4.03 17.34
N GLU A 215 -20.26 -5.30 17.69
CA GLU A 215 -20.17 -5.74 19.09
C GLU A 215 -19.04 -5.02 19.86
N ALA A 216 -17.89 -4.83 19.22
CA ALA A 216 -16.75 -4.12 19.81
C ALA A 216 -17.10 -2.65 20.08
N TYR A 217 -17.69 -1.94 19.11
CA TYR A 217 -18.18 -0.56 19.31
C TYR A 217 -19.23 -0.46 20.42
N GLN A 218 -20.23 -1.35 20.44
CA GLN A 218 -21.26 -1.37 21.49
C GLN A 218 -20.69 -1.64 22.88
N SER A 219 -19.57 -2.37 22.97
CA SER A 219 -18.86 -2.63 24.22
C SER A 219 -17.83 -1.57 24.61
N GLY A 220 -17.72 -0.48 23.85
CA GLY A 220 -16.77 0.63 24.07
C GLY A 220 -15.31 0.27 23.79
N LYS A 221 -15.06 -0.76 22.96
CA LYS A 221 -13.72 -1.19 22.54
C LYS A 221 -13.39 -0.60 21.17
N ASP A 222 -13.44 0.71 21.07
CA ASP A 222 -13.38 1.44 19.80
C ASP A 222 -12.10 1.17 19.02
N GLU A 223 -10.96 1.00 19.71
CA GLU A 223 -9.68 0.66 19.08
C GLU A 223 -9.74 -0.71 18.39
N VAL A 224 -10.28 -1.71 19.09
CA VAL A 224 -10.44 -3.08 18.56
C VAL A 224 -11.44 -3.07 17.41
N ALA A 225 -12.53 -2.32 17.54
CA ALA A 225 -13.54 -2.18 16.49
C ALA A 225 -12.93 -1.58 15.20
N THR A 226 -12.12 -0.52 15.35
CA THR A 226 -11.46 0.16 14.23
C THR A 226 -10.44 -0.74 13.54
N GLU A 227 -9.66 -1.51 14.30
CA GLU A 227 -8.72 -2.49 13.75
C GLU A 227 -9.45 -3.59 12.96
N LEU A 228 -10.47 -4.22 13.56
CA LEU A 228 -11.27 -5.26 12.90
C LEU A 228 -11.96 -4.73 11.64
N LEU A 229 -12.47 -3.49 11.69
CA LEU A 229 -13.11 -2.85 10.55
C LEU A 229 -12.12 -2.63 9.42
N THR A 230 -10.94 -2.11 9.73
CA THR A 230 -9.88 -1.88 8.73
C THR A 230 -9.44 -3.18 8.08
N GLN A 231 -9.22 -4.24 8.86
CA GLN A 231 -8.86 -5.56 8.32
C GLN A 231 -9.95 -6.12 7.40
N SER A 232 -11.22 -5.90 7.74
CA SER A 232 -12.35 -6.38 6.95
C SER A 232 -12.52 -5.57 5.65
N ILE A 233 -12.35 -4.25 5.71
CA ILE A 233 -12.41 -3.37 4.53
C ILE A 233 -11.20 -3.59 3.62
N SER A 234 -10.02 -3.85 4.16
CA SER A 234 -8.82 -4.17 3.38
C SER A 234 -9.05 -5.38 2.46
N GLN A 235 -9.76 -6.42 2.93
CA GLN A 235 -10.15 -7.56 2.09
C GLN A 235 -11.04 -7.15 0.91
N ILE A 236 -11.97 -6.21 1.12
CA ILE A 236 -12.81 -5.65 0.06
C ILE A 236 -11.96 -4.83 -0.93
N ASN A 237 -11.04 -3.99 -0.43
CA ASN A 237 -10.16 -3.19 -1.27
C ASN A 237 -9.20 -4.05 -2.12
N VAL A 238 -8.69 -5.15 -1.57
CA VAL A 238 -7.91 -6.16 -2.30
C VAL A 238 -8.73 -6.77 -3.42
N LEU A 239 -9.98 -7.14 -3.15
CA LEU A 239 -10.90 -7.66 -4.17
C LEU A 239 -11.15 -6.61 -5.28
N LEU A 240 -11.47 -5.37 -4.91
CA LEU A 240 -11.71 -4.29 -5.87
C LEU A 240 -10.47 -4.00 -6.73
N THR A 241 -9.29 -3.98 -6.12
CA THR A 241 -8.00 -3.82 -6.81
C THR A 241 -7.70 -5.01 -7.73
N SER A 242 -8.14 -6.22 -7.35
CA SER A 242 -8.02 -7.40 -8.21
C SER A 242 -8.79 -7.23 -9.52
N PHE A 243 -9.94 -6.55 -9.54
CA PHE A 243 -10.66 -6.28 -10.79
C PHE A 243 -9.93 -5.32 -11.72
N ILE A 244 -9.27 -4.30 -11.15
CA ILE A 244 -8.43 -3.38 -11.92
C ILE A 244 -7.29 -4.18 -12.58
N THR A 245 -6.61 -5.01 -11.79
CA THR A 245 -5.50 -5.85 -12.26
C THR A 245 -5.97 -6.88 -13.30
N LEU A 246 -7.13 -7.52 -13.08
CA LEU A 246 -7.75 -8.43 -14.04
C LEU A 246 -8.03 -7.76 -15.38
N LYS A 247 -8.57 -6.53 -15.37
CA LYS A 247 -8.81 -5.75 -16.60
C LYS A 247 -7.51 -5.41 -17.34
N MET A 248 -6.42 -5.16 -16.60
CA MET A 248 -5.09 -4.93 -17.20
C MET A 248 -4.48 -6.20 -17.79
N ARG A 249 -4.58 -7.33 -17.09
CA ARG A 249 -3.99 -8.63 -17.50
C ARG A 249 -4.84 -9.38 -18.54
N LYS A 250 -6.15 -9.14 -18.59
CA LYS A 250 -7.12 -9.76 -19.52
C LYS A 250 -8.04 -8.69 -20.13
N PRO A 251 -7.55 -7.80 -21.01
CA PRO A 251 -8.33 -6.66 -21.55
C PRO A 251 -9.61 -7.06 -22.31
N GLU A 252 -9.67 -8.29 -22.83
CA GLU A 252 -10.85 -8.87 -23.48
C GLU A 252 -11.97 -9.25 -22.50
N LEU A 253 -11.68 -9.28 -21.19
CA LEU A 253 -12.69 -9.48 -20.16
C LEU A 253 -13.50 -8.18 -19.99
N ASP A 254 -14.62 -8.12 -20.69
CA ASP A 254 -15.58 -7.03 -20.54
C ASP A 254 -16.39 -7.21 -19.24
N LEU A 255 -15.92 -6.58 -18.16
CA LEU A 255 -16.62 -6.52 -16.87
C LEU A 255 -17.92 -5.69 -16.98
N ALA A 256 -17.98 -4.68 -17.85
CA ALA A 256 -19.17 -3.84 -18.01
C ALA A 256 -20.32 -4.61 -18.67
N ALA A 257 -20.02 -5.65 -19.45
CA ALA A 257 -21.03 -6.56 -20.00
C ALA A 257 -21.61 -7.56 -18.98
N ILE A 258 -21.10 -7.61 -17.74
CA ILE A 258 -21.64 -8.48 -16.70
C ILE A 258 -22.82 -7.76 -16.03
N ALA A 259 -24.01 -8.34 -16.20
CA ALA A 259 -25.22 -7.91 -15.53
C ALA A 259 -25.94 -9.10 -14.90
N ILE A 260 -26.45 -8.91 -13.67
CA ILE A 260 -27.27 -9.88 -12.94
C ILE A 260 -28.58 -9.18 -12.62
N ASP A 261 -29.70 -9.80 -12.98
CA ASP A 261 -31.05 -9.24 -12.79
C ASP A 261 -31.24 -7.81 -13.32
N GLY A 262 -30.49 -7.44 -14.37
CA GLY A 262 -30.54 -6.13 -15.02
C GLY A 262 -29.65 -5.06 -14.39
N ILE A 263 -28.96 -5.38 -13.28
CA ILE A 263 -28.00 -4.51 -12.60
C ILE A 263 -26.59 -4.80 -13.13
N GLY A 264 -25.85 -3.75 -13.49
CA GLY A 264 -24.49 -3.88 -14.02
C GLY A 264 -23.44 -4.05 -12.93
N PHE A 265 -22.30 -4.66 -13.29
CA PHE A 265 -21.17 -4.81 -12.36
C PHE A 265 -20.64 -3.46 -11.84
N GLU A 266 -20.50 -2.47 -12.73
CA GLU A 266 -20.01 -1.13 -12.36
C GLU A 266 -20.94 -0.43 -11.36
N GLU A 267 -22.26 -0.53 -11.58
CA GLU A 267 -23.27 -0.01 -10.66
C GLU A 267 -23.14 -0.65 -9.28
N LYS A 268 -23.02 -1.99 -9.23
CA LYS A 268 -22.87 -2.71 -7.97
C LYS A 268 -21.55 -2.41 -7.25
N THR A 269 -20.45 -2.21 -7.98
CA THR A 269 -19.19 -1.71 -7.38
C THR A 269 -19.32 -0.29 -6.85
N GLY A 270 -20.12 0.55 -7.51
CA GLY A 270 -20.42 1.92 -7.06
C GLY A 270 -21.16 1.91 -5.73
N GLU A 271 -22.24 1.14 -5.63
CA GLU A 271 -23.01 0.98 -4.38
C GLU A 271 -22.15 0.50 -3.21
N LEU A 272 -21.26 -0.48 -3.43
CA LEU A 272 -20.35 -0.96 -2.40
C LEU A 272 -19.41 0.15 -1.90
N ASN A 273 -18.85 0.94 -2.82
CA ASN A 273 -18.00 2.08 -2.46
C ASN A 273 -18.77 3.18 -1.72
N GLU A 274 -20.03 3.43 -2.09
CA GLU A 274 -20.89 4.41 -1.40
C GLU A 274 -21.17 4.00 0.04
N ILE A 275 -21.44 2.72 0.30
CA ILE A 275 -21.62 2.19 1.66
C ILE A 275 -20.34 2.38 2.47
N LEU A 276 -19.18 2.00 1.92
CA LEU A 276 -17.88 2.19 2.58
C LEU A 276 -17.59 3.66 2.90
N ALA A 277 -17.93 4.57 1.98
CA ALA A 277 -17.79 6.01 2.20
C ALA A 277 -18.77 6.52 3.27
N SER A 278 -20.01 6.03 3.30
CA SER A 278 -21.01 6.38 4.33
C SER A 278 -20.56 5.95 5.72
N ILE A 279 -19.96 4.75 5.84
CA ILE A 279 -19.36 4.25 7.08
C ILE A 279 -18.23 5.18 7.54
N ALA A 280 -17.31 5.54 6.64
CA ALA A 280 -16.21 6.44 6.96
C ALA A 280 -16.70 7.82 7.48
N VAL A 281 -17.72 8.39 6.83
CA VAL A 281 -18.34 9.67 7.25
C VAL A 281 -19.01 9.53 8.62
N ALA A 282 -19.75 8.44 8.87
CA ALA A 282 -20.41 8.23 10.16
C ALA A 282 -19.39 8.09 11.31
N LEU A 283 -18.26 7.43 11.06
CA LEU A 283 -17.17 7.31 12.04
C LEU A 283 -16.50 8.67 12.32
N GLU A 284 -16.28 9.49 11.28
CA GLU A 284 -15.77 10.86 11.42
C GLU A 284 -16.70 11.72 12.29
N GLU A 285 -18.01 11.60 12.08
CA GLU A 285 -19.03 12.31 12.87
C GLU A 285 -19.23 11.73 14.28
N LYS A 286 -18.49 10.67 14.63
CA LYS A 286 -18.65 9.88 15.87
C LYS A 286 -20.07 9.32 16.04
N ASP A 287 -20.79 9.14 14.95
CA ASP A 287 -22.10 8.51 14.91
C ASP A 287 -21.94 6.99 14.80
N ILE A 288 -21.57 6.39 15.94
CA ILE A 288 -21.32 4.95 16.05
C ILE A 288 -22.58 4.13 15.77
N ILE A 289 -23.78 4.68 16.00
CA ILE A 289 -25.04 3.99 15.70
C ILE A 289 -25.21 3.86 14.19
N ARG A 290 -25.09 4.97 13.45
CA ARG A 290 -25.20 4.95 12.00
C ARG A 290 -24.10 4.10 11.34
N ALA A 291 -22.87 4.20 11.84
CA ALA A 291 -21.77 3.36 11.38
C ALA A 291 -22.08 1.88 11.65
N GLY A 292 -22.56 1.55 12.86
CA GLY A 292 -22.95 0.21 13.27
C GLY A 292 -24.04 -0.38 12.38
N ASP A 293 -25.10 0.38 12.07
CA ASP A 293 -26.20 -0.08 11.20
C ASP A 293 -25.69 -0.41 9.78
N SER A 294 -24.82 0.45 9.24
CA SER A 294 -24.22 0.25 7.91
C SER A 294 -23.31 -0.98 7.89
N ILE A 295 -22.53 -1.19 8.95
CA ILE A 295 -21.61 -2.33 9.11
C ILE A 295 -22.38 -3.64 9.35
N GLU A 296 -23.45 -3.62 10.13
CA GLU A 296 -24.20 -4.81 10.54
C GLU A 296 -25.17 -5.29 9.47
N TYR A 297 -25.80 -4.38 8.70
CA TYR A 297 -26.88 -4.74 7.78
C TYR A 297 -26.60 -4.39 6.33
N GLU A 298 -26.20 -3.15 6.03
CA GLU A 298 -26.05 -2.69 4.64
C GLU A 298 -24.88 -3.37 3.93
N LEU A 299 -23.70 -3.39 4.58
CA LEU A 299 -22.49 -3.95 3.99
C LEU A 299 -22.58 -5.48 3.79
N PRO A 300 -23.06 -6.28 4.78
CA PRO A 300 -23.30 -7.71 4.58
C PRO A 300 -24.31 -8.01 3.48
N GLY A 301 -25.39 -7.21 3.36
CA GLY A 301 -26.37 -7.33 2.28
C GLY A 301 -25.77 -7.04 0.92
N ALA A 302 -24.99 -5.96 0.80
CA ALA A 302 -24.29 -5.62 -0.43
C ALA A 302 -23.31 -6.73 -0.87
N LEU A 303 -22.62 -7.38 0.08
CA LEU A 303 -21.74 -8.51 -0.20
C LEU A 303 -22.50 -9.75 -0.72
N ASP A 304 -23.68 -10.04 -0.17
CA ASP A 304 -24.53 -11.13 -0.66
C ASP A 304 -24.99 -10.88 -2.11
N GLU A 305 -25.34 -9.65 -2.43
CA GLU A 305 -25.70 -9.23 -3.80
C GLU A 305 -24.51 -9.16 -4.75
N PHE A 306 -23.29 -8.95 -4.24
CA PHE A 306 -22.06 -8.94 -5.04
C PHE A 306 -21.61 -10.35 -5.44
N LEU A 307 -21.93 -11.35 -4.62
CA LEU A 307 -21.48 -12.74 -4.79
C LEU A 307 -21.77 -13.37 -6.16
N PRO A 308 -22.95 -13.18 -6.79
CA PRO A 308 -23.22 -13.68 -8.15
C PRO A 308 -22.28 -13.10 -9.20
N PHE A 309 -21.92 -11.81 -9.10
CA PHE A 309 -20.96 -11.17 -10.00
C PHE A 309 -19.58 -11.80 -9.89
N LEU A 310 -19.11 -12.04 -8.65
CA LEU A 310 -17.82 -12.71 -8.40
C LEU A 310 -17.75 -14.08 -9.06
N LYS A 311 -18.83 -14.87 -8.95
CA LYS A 311 -18.92 -16.19 -9.57
C LYS A 311 -18.88 -16.10 -11.10
N ALA A 312 -19.59 -15.15 -11.69
CA ALA A 312 -19.58 -14.92 -13.14
C ALA A 312 -18.20 -14.47 -13.66
N ILE A 313 -17.52 -13.58 -12.92
CA ILE A 313 -16.16 -13.15 -13.26
C ILE A 313 -15.20 -14.34 -13.19
N ARG A 314 -15.25 -15.13 -12.12
CA ARG A 314 -14.41 -16.33 -11.95
C ARG A 314 -14.51 -17.29 -13.15
N GLU A 315 -15.72 -17.53 -13.64
CA GLU A 315 -15.94 -18.43 -14.79
C GLU A 315 -15.29 -17.92 -16.08
N LYS A 316 -15.15 -16.59 -16.22
CA LYS A 316 -14.53 -15.94 -17.38
C LYS A 316 -13.02 -15.74 -17.25
N ILE A 317 -12.44 -15.93 -16.06
CA ILE A 317 -10.98 -15.86 -15.85
C ILE A 317 -10.26 -17.12 -16.38
N ALA A 318 -11.00 -18.23 -16.55
CA ALA A 318 -10.49 -19.52 -17.05
C ALA A 318 -9.60 -19.42 -18.30
#